data_AF-A0A7C7U2A4-F1
#
_entry.id   AF-A0A7C7U2A4-F1
#
_cell.length_a   1.000
_cell.length_b   1.000
_cell.length_c   1.000
_cell.angle_alpha   90.00
_cell.angle_beta   90.00
_cell.angle_gamma   90.00
#
_symmetry.space_group_name_H-M   'P 1'
#
loop_
_entity.id
_entity.type
_entity.pdbx_description
1 polymer ?
#
loop_
_entity_poly.entity_id
_entity_poly.type
_entity_poly.pdbx_seq_one_letter_code
_entity_poly.pdbx_strand_id
1 'polypeptide(L)' 'MQRWVGKSAPRVANITSRTKIEAWRQEYNEFRPHSSLGEKTPEQFLGSGDWVPRVPT' A
#
# COMPACT_ATOMS: atom_id res chain seq x y z
N MET A 1 47.21 13.85 20.21
CA MET A 1 45.80 14.33 20.09
C MET A 1 45.28 13.94 18.72
N GLN A 2 44.50 12.86 18.60
CA GLN A 2 43.96 12.40 17.30
C GLN A 2 42.54 12.96 17.11
N ARG A 3 42.32 13.66 15.99
CA ARG A 3 41.06 14.29 15.59
C ARG A 3 40.11 13.22 15.06
N TRP A 4 38.95 13.06 15.68
CA TRP A 4 37.89 12.16 15.18
C TRP A 4 37.25 12.77 13.93
N VAL A 5 37.49 12.17 12.76
CA VAL A 5 36.85 12.54 11.50
C VAL A 5 35.48 11.85 11.48
N GLY A 6 34.42 12.63 11.67
CA GLY A 6 33.05 12.15 11.65
C GLY A 6 32.70 11.50 10.32
N LYS A 7 32.51 10.18 10.34
CA LYS A 7 31.95 9.42 9.22
C LYS A 7 30.47 9.79 9.14
N SER A 8 30.09 10.64 8.19
CA SER A 8 28.69 10.92 7.89
C SER A 8 28.01 9.62 7.46
N ALA A 9 27.12 9.10 8.31
CA ALA A 9 26.25 7.98 7.96
C ALA A 9 25.36 8.38 6.77
N PRO A 10 25.13 7.50 5.78
CA PRO A 10 24.20 7.80 4.70
C PRO A 10 22.82 8.02 5.30
N ARG A 11 22.15 9.12 4.90
CA ARG A 11 20.73 9.34 5.19
C ARG A 11 19.97 8.15 4.60
N VAL A 12 19.61 7.18 5.43
CA VAL A 12 18.55 6.23 5.14
C VAL A 12 17.37 7.07 4.63
N ALA A 13 17.01 6.88 3.37
CA ALA A 13 15.91 7.60 2.74
C ALA A 13 14.68 7.38 3.61
N ASN A 14 14.27 8.41 4.34
CA ASN A 14 13.12 8.34 5.22
C ASN A 14 11.89 8.19 4.34
N ILE A 15 11.46 6.94 4.14
CA ILE A 15 10.26 6.62 3.38
C ILE A 15 9.11 7.31 4.09
N THR A 16 8.57 8.34 3.43
CA THR A 16 7.55 9.20 4.04
C THR A 16 6.33 8.37 4.42
N SER A 17 5.59 8.79 5.44
CA SER A 17 4.36 8.10 5.85
C SER A 17 3.37 7.94 4.70
N ARG A 18 3.33 8.90 3.76
CA ARG A 18 2.51 8.81 2.54
C ARG A 18 2.91 7.64 1.66
N THR A 19 4.22 7.47 1.41
CA THR A 19 4.72 6.35 0.60
C THR A 19 4.36 5.00 1.21
N LYS A 20 4.41 4.88 2.56
CA LYS A 20 4.01 3.65 3.24
C LYS A 20 2.51 3.37 3.13
N ILE A 21 1.68 4.40 3.23
CA ILE A 21 0.22 4.27 3.09
C ILE A 21 -0.15 3.89 1.66
N GLU A 22 0.47 4.51 0.65
CA GLU A 22 0.19 4.18 -0.76
C GLU A 22 0.62 2.75 -1.11
N ALA A 23 1.79 2.31 -0.62
CA ALA A 23 2.22 0.93 -0.79
C ALA A 23 1.21 -0.05 -0.18
N TRP A 24 0.76 0.22 1.05
CA TRP A 24 -0.25 -0.61 1.71
C TRP A 24 -1.59 -0.63 0.95
N ARG A 25 -2.03 0.52 0.43
CA ARG A 25 -3.27 0.63 -0.36
C ARG A 25 -3.20 -0.24 -1.62
N GLN A 26 -2.10 -0.22 -2.35
CA GLN A 26 -1.90 -1.07 -3.54
C GLN A 26 -1.94 -2.55 -3.15
N GLU A 27 -1.14 -2.93 -2.15
CA GLU A 27 -1.08 -4.32 -1.67
C GLU A 27 -2.44 -4.87 -1.24
N TYR A 28 -3.23 -4.05 -0.55
CA TYR A 28 -4.57 -4.43 -0.09
C TYR A 28 -5.54 -4.66 -1.26
N ASN A 29 -5.52 -3.78 -2.27
CA ASN A 29 -6.45 -3.85 -3.38
C ASN A 29 -6.11 -4.98 -4.38
N GLU A 30 -4.81 -5.24 -4.58
CA GLU A 30 -4.32 -6.10 -5.66
C GLU A 30 -4.01 -7.54 -5.22
N PHE A 31 -3.51 -7.75 -3.98
CA PHE A 31 -2.87 -9.03 -3.62
C PHE A 31 -3.49 -9.76 -2.43
N ARG A 32 -4.44 -9.16 -1.71
CA ARG A 32 -5.07 -9.78 -0.54
C ARG A 32 -6.47 -10.30 -0.85
N PRO A 33 -6.67 -11.62 -0.99
CA PRO A 33 -8.01 -12.19 -1.10
C PRO A 33 -8.72 -12.14 0.25
N HIS A 34 -10.03 -11.89 0.22
CA HIS A 34 -10.87 -11.79 1.41
C HIS A 34 -12.04 -12.76 1.31
N SER A 35 -12.29 -13.54 2.36
CA SER A 35 -13.42 -14.48 2.41
C SER A 35 -14.78 -13.79 2.30
N SER A 36 -14.91 -12.58 2.85
CA SER A 36 -16.11 -11.75 2.70
C SER A 36 -16.40 -11.31 1.26
N LEU A 37 -15.40 -11.38 0.37
CA LEU A 37 -15.55 -11.10 -1.06
C LEU A 37 -15.52 -12.39 -1.90
N GLY A 38 -15.68 -13.56 -1.26
CA GLY A 38 -15.63 -14.86 -1.94
C GLY A 38 -14.23 -15.25 -2.40
N GLU A 39 -13.22 -15.04 -1.54
CA GLU A 39 -11.80 -15.30 -1.82
C GLU A 39 -11.22 -14.43 -2.96
N LYS A 40 -11.84 -13.28 -3.24
CA LYS A 40 -11.38 -12.29 -4.23
C LYS A 40 -10.69 -11.11 -3.55
N THR A 41 -9.78 -10.47 -4.29
CA THR A 41 -9.27 -9.14 -3.91
C THR A 41 -10.33 -8.06 -4.19
N PRO A 42 -10.23 -6.88 -3.55
CA PRO A 42 -11.13 -5.77 -3.85
C PRO A 42 -11.20 -5.44 -5.35
N GLU A 43 -10.08 -5.45 -6.08
CA GLU A 43 -10.06 -5.19 -7.52
C GLU A 43 -10.74 -6.29 -8.32
N GLN A 44 -10.49 -7.57 -7.98
CA GLN A 44 -11.16 -8.70 -8.61
C GLN A 44 -12.67 -8.70 -8.37
N PHE A 45 -13.12 -8.26 -7.19
CA PHE A 45 -14.54 -8.13 -6.86
C PHE A 45 -15.22 -7.02 -7.68
N LEU A 46 -14.56 -5.88 -7.87
CA LEU A 46 -15.07 -4.81 -8.75
C LEU A 46 -15.15 -5.29 -10.21
N GLY A 47 -14.18 -6.08 -10.66
CA GLY A 47 -14.14 -6.63 -12.02
C GLY A 47 -15.08 -7.82 -12.29
N SER A 48 -15.59 -8.50 -11.26
CA SER A 48 -16.43 -9.70 -11.45
C SER A 48 -17.88 -9.40 -11.85
N GLY A 49 -18.29 -8.13 -11.89
CA GLY A 49 -19.67 -7.74 -12.22
C GLY A 49 -20.68 -7.95 -11.09
N ASP A 50 -20.23 -8.48 -9.94
CA ASP A 50 -21.04 -8.59 -8.72
C ASP A 50 -21.32 -7.21 -8.09
N TRP A 51 -20.46 -6.23 -8.37
CA TRP A 51 -20.59 -4.87 -7.88
C TRP A 51 -21.44 -4.02 -8.83
N VAL A 52 -22.60 -3.57 -8.35
CA VAL A 52 -23.47 -2.60 -9.04
C VAL A 52 -23.35 -1.25 -8.35
N PRO A 53 -22.84 -0.19 -9.03
CA PRO A 53 -22.84 1.14 -8.46
C PRO A 53 -24.27 1.60 -8.20
N ARG A 54 -24.62 1.82 -6.94
CA ARG A 54 -25.84 2.55 -6.60
C ARG A 54 -25.64 4.02 -6.98
N VAL A 55 -26.06 4.39 -8.18
CA VAL A 55 -26.31 5.79 -8.52
C VAL A 55 -27.58 6.24 -7.77
N PRO A 56 -27.51 7.21 -6.86
CA PRO A 56 -28.71 7.90 -6.41
C PRO A 56 -29.26 8.68 -7.60
N THR A 57 -30.51 8.41 -7.98
CA THR A 57 -31.26 9.19 -8.98
C THR A 57 -31.44 10.63 -8.53
#